data_AF-A0A6B0VEP5-F1
#
_entry.id   AF-A0A6B0VEP5-F1
#
_cell.length_a   1.000
_cell.length_b   1.000
_cell.length_c   1.000
_cell.angle_alpha   90.00
_cell.angle_beta   90.00
_cell.angle_gamma   90.00
#
_symmetry.space_group_name_H-M   'P 1'
#
loop_
_entity.id
_entity.type
_entity.pdbx_description
1 polymer ?
#
loop_
_entity_poly.entity_id
_entity_poly.type
_entity_poly.pdbx_seq_one_letter_code
_entity_poly.pdbx_strand_id
1 'polypeptide(L)'
;MSRNTMDLTLAPVCLLLLAAAVEGSFGTTLTAVFNSGGLRGLVEFSPSPSGPVVNVRASLVGGQSKETFRWGVHRFPPRHDSSAPCDPIWTGDMFQDLTLRLGGLASEQEMRFLAPGLELFSGRDPLVGRALVLKSVQTGRSACATLLTSLSSRTYVAYFAGPVAGTVFVRQWASYASVYGELYWMNGTRRDYRVQWSLLHGGAMRPSGRQVQQSLESTGVPVNVPIEKPDSLVPFYVPPGDAAQLWVGKSPHAPTTRTYHVFSDLMSLEAVAMGNLQVALRDAAGTLISVVGLHLWRPKHAVANLGQDNGKVIFHQSSPFEPTLTIVQLKNPHFIAEEYKIAEIAIGTTDTVCPTPIITFNPAGVKPFETPPAGWGTSDQYAVGDLTGKYGLFSGKADVYRQLLDPTLPMSGPESVVGRMLVACGRNGVPLVCANILPVGRRLIRGRATFDGIVRGSVTVTQVEDDPLDDVYVDIGVCWTGPNNGSVDHNWHVHSKALAPGSADCISTGGHYDPHRVAHNPVYECECSARAPWRCEAGDLSTRMSTMSFPSCSETVARYHFSGSNLALSGPTSVIGLPIVIHDAHYTGPRVACANIQRV
;
A
#
# COMPACT_ATOMS: atom_id res chain seq x y z
N MET A 1 -5.20 -18.00 -49.77
CA MET A 1 -6.10 -17.86 -48.60
C MET A 1 -5.78 -18.98 -47.63
N SER A 2 -5.01 -18.67 -46.59
CA SER A 2 -4.67 -19.57 -45.48
C SER A 2 -4.59 -18.70 -44.23
N ARG A 3 -5.41 -19.00 -43.22
CA ARG A 3 -5.42 -18.34 -41.91
C ARG A 3 -4.24 -18.88 -41.10
N ASN A 4 -3.31 -18.02 -40.72
CA ASN A 4 -2.36 -18.31 -39.66
C ASN A 4 -2.84 -17.61 -38.38
N THR A 5 -3.50 -18.37 -37.51
CA THR A 5 -3.65 -18.06 -36.09
C THR A 5 -2.37 -18.50 -35.38
N MET A 6 -1.54 -17.55 -34.96
CA MET A 6 -0.46 -17.82 -34.01
C MET A 6 -0.99 -17.54 -32.60
N ASP A 7 -1.28 -18.61 -31.88
CA ASP A 7 -1.42 -18.62 -30.42
C ASP A 7 -0.05 -18.29 -29.80
N LEU A 8 0.06 -17.14 -29.13
CA LEU A 8 1.19 -16.84 -28.25
C LEU A 8 0.82 -17.28 -26.83
N THR A 9 1.21 -18.50 -26.48
CA THR A 9 1.21 -18.98 -25.10
C THR A 9 2.23 -18.18 -24.27
N LEU A 10 1.77 -17.61 -23.15
CA LEU A 10 2.60 -16.99 -22.12
C LEU A 10 3.64 -18.00 -21.60
N ALA A 11 4.92 -17.70 -21.78
CA ALA A 11 6.01 -18.28 -21.00
C ALA A 11 6.33 -17.34 -19.83
N PRO A 12 6.65 -17.87 -18.61
CA PRO A 12 7.04 -17.03 -17.50
C PRO A 12 8.41 -16.44 -17.82
N VAL A 13 8.48 -15.11 -17.88
CA VAL A 13 9.74 -14.38 -18.00
C VAL A 13 10.51 -14.61 -16.70
N CYS A 14 11.44 -15.57 -16.76
CA CYS A 14 12.42 -15.81 -15.73
C CYS A 14 13.27 -14.55 -15.57
N LEU A 15 13.14 -13.90 -14.40
CA LEU A 15 13.88 -12.71 -14.00
C LEU A 15 15.35 -13.09 -13.78
N LEU A 16 16.14 -13.13 -14.86
CA LEU A 16 17.60 -13.33 -14.79
C LEU A 16 18.26 -12.00 -14.42
N LEU A 17 18.47 -11.80 -13.12
CA LEU A 17 19.52 -10.92 -12.62
C LEU A 17 20.87 -11.47 -13.13
N LEU A 18 21.61 -10.67 -13.89
CA LEU A 18 23.01 -10.92 -14.20
C LEU A 18 23.82 -10.83 -12.88
N ALA A 19 23.91 -11.96 -12.19
CA ALA A 19 24.95 -12.20 -11.20
C ALA A 19 26.25 -12.45 -11.96
N ALA A 20 27.14 -11.44 -11.99
CA ALA A 20 28.54 -11.74 -12.22
C ALA A 20 29.02 -12.62 -11.05
N ALA A 21 29.55 -13.79 -11.39
CA ALA A 21 30.01 -14.79 -10.43
C ALA A 21 31.14 -14.22 -9.56
N VAL A 22 30.79 -13.91 -8.31
CA VAL A 22 31.70 -13.96 -7.17
C VAL A 22 31.08 -15.02 -6.25
N GLU A 23 31.80 -16.12 -6.03
CA GLU A 23 31.45 -17.07 -4.97
C GLU A 23 31.54 -16.34 -3.63
N GLY A 24 30.42 -15.78 -3.17
CA GLY A 24 30.35 -14.97 -1.98
C GLY A 24 28.97 -15.08 -1.34
N SER A 25 28.90 -15.79 -0.22
CA SER A 25 27.89 -15.69 0.85
C SER A 25 26.52 -15.13 0.44
N PHE A 26 25.79 -15.83 -0.43
CA PHE A 26 24.44 -15.41 -0.81
C PHE A 26 23.51 -15.50 0.42
N GLY A 27 22.99 -14.34 0.84
CA GLY A 27 21.91 -14.25 1.82
C GLY A 27 22.27 -13.83 3.25
N THR A 28 23.54 -13.56 3.55
CA THR A 28 23.98 -13.16 4.90
C THR A 28 24.29 -11.67 5.05
N THR A 29 24.08 -10.87 4.02
CA THR A 29 24.33 -9.41 4.04
C THR A 29 23.01 -8.67 4.18
N LEU A 30 23.00 -7.61 5.00
CA LEU A 30 21.94 -6.61 5.00
C LEU A 30 22.38 -5.36 4.26
N THR A 31 21.54 -4.84 3.39
CA THR A 31 21.79 -3.65 2.60
C THR A 31 20.65 -2.66 2.78
N ALA A 32 21.00 -1.42 3.11
CA ALA A 32 20.11 -0.27 3.11
C ALA A 32 20.45 0.62 1.91
N VAL A 33 19.55 0.69 0.92
CA VAL A 33 19.73 1.51 -0.29
C VAL A 33 19.02 2.84 -0.12
N PHE A 34 19.78 3.93 -0.13
CA PHE A 34 19.28 5.29 0.03
C PHE A 34 18.95 5.93 -1.31
N ASN A 35 17.76 6.51 -1.38
CA ASN A 35 17.34 7.46 -2.41
C ASN A 35 16.31 8.41 -1.78
N SER A 36 16.74 9.10 -0.71
CA SER A 36 15.89 10.00 0.09
C SER A 36 16.73 11.05 0.81
N GLY A 37 16.13 12.14 1.26
CA GLY A 37 16.79 13.15 2.07
C GLY A 37 17.98 13.79 1.37
N GLY A 38 17.98 13.85 0.04
CA GLY A 38 19.07 14.30 -0.83
C GLY A 38 20.35 13.44 -0.74
N LEU A 39 20.24 12.19 -0.29
CA LEU A 39 21.31 11.19 -0.30
C LEU A 39 20.97 10.01 -1.22
N ARG A 40 21.97 9.59 -1.99
CA ARG A 40 21.94 8.33 -2.75
C ARG A 40 23.09 7.42 -2.32
N GLY A 41 22.91 6.12 -2.50
CA GLY A 41 23.97 5.14 -2.24
C GLY A 41 23.48 4.03 -1.33
N LEU A 42 24.38 3.40 -0.59
CA LEU A 42 24.06 2.24 0.22
C LEU A 42 24.93 2.10 1.45
N VAL A 43 24.38 1.42 2.45
CA VAL A 43 25.10 0.93 3.62
C VAL A 43 24.91 -0.58 3.71
N GLU A 44 26.01 -1.32 3.73
CA GLU A 44 26.08 -2.78 3.77
C GLU A 44 26.61 -3.28 5.10
N PHE A 45 25.97 -4.31 5.64
CA PHE A 45 26.36 -5.03 6.84
C PHE A 45 26.60 -6.49 6.46
N SER A 46 27.84 -6.94 6.53
CA SER A 46 28.22 -8.31 6.17
C SER A 46 28.93 -9.00 7.32
N PRO A 47 28.64 -10.27 7.62
CA PRO A 47 29.33 -11.00 8.67
C PRO A 47 30.81 -11.18 8.28
N SER A 48 31.70 -11.03 9.25
CA SER A 48 33.11 -11.32 9.07
C SER A 48 33.34 -12.84 9.16
N PRO A 49 34.16 -13.43 8.28
CA PRO A 49 34.58 -14.82 8.42
C PRO A 49 35.51 -15.04 9.65
N SER A 50 36.07 -13.98 10.22
CA SER A 50 37.06 -14.04 11.30
C SER A 50 36.49 -14.01 12.73
N GLY A 51 35.17 -14.05 12.91
CA GLY A 51 34.52 -14.06 14.23
C GLY A 51 33.17 -13.33 14.26
N PRO A 52 32.58 -13.08 15.44
CA PRO A 52 31.26 -12.43 15.61
C PRO A 52 31.34 -10.90 15.42
N VAL A 53 31.98 -10.48 14.33
CA VAL A 53 32.15 -9.08 13.93
C VAL A 53 31.41 -8.85 12.64
N VAL A 54 30.68 -7.74 12.55
CA VAL A 54 30.04 -7.30 11.31
C VAL A 54 30.92 -6.26 10.64
N ASN A 55 31.24 -6.48 9.37
CA ASN A 55 31.85 -5.47 8.50
C ASN A 55 30.76 -4.53 8.00
N VAL A 56 30.91 -3.24 8.26
CA VAL A 56 30.00 -2.21 7.75
C VAL A 56 30.69 -1.38 6.68
N ARG A 57 30.08 -1.27 5.51
CA ARG A 57 30.56 -0.43 4.40
C ARG A 57 29.49 0.58 4.05
N ALA A 58 29.83 1.86 4.07
CA ALA A 58 28.93 2.94 3.67
C ALA A 58 29.50 3.66 2.44
N SER A 59 28.70 3.79 1.40
CA SER A 59 29.01 4.57 0.20
C SER A 59 27.82 5.47 -0.10
N LEU A 60 27.94 6.75 0.25
CA LEU A 60 26.88 7.74 0.17
C LEU A 60 27.34 8.93 -0.64
N VAL A 61 26.48 9.40 -1.54
CA VAL A 61 26.71 10.57 -2.39
C VAL A 61 25.53 11.52 -2.28
N GLY A 62 25.79 12.80 -2.54
CA GLY A 62 24.83 13.89 -2.39
C GLY A 62 24.93 14.61 -1.05
N GLY A 63 24.04 15.59 -0.89
CA GLY A 63 24.07 16.54 0.21
C GLY A 63 25.02 17.70 0.02
N GLN A 64 25.25 18.44 1.11
CA GLN A 64 26.26 19.50 1.11
C GLN A 64 27.66 18.87 1.08
N SER A 65 28.65 19.61 0.55
CA SER A 65 30.04 19.14 0.51
C SER A 65 30.51 18.76 1.91
N LYS A 66 30.93 17.48 2.08
CA LYS A 66 31.37 16.89 3.36
C LYS A 66 30.32 16.96 4.47
N GLU A 67 29.04 16.84 4.13
CA GLU A 67 27.96 16.73 5.12
C GLU A 67 28.16 15.46 5.97
N THR A 68 27.85 15.57 7.26
CA THR A 68 28.03 14.47 8.22
C THR A 68 26.70 14.07 8.84
N PHE A 69 26.56 12.78 9.13
CA PHE A 69 25.30 12.19 9.54
C PHE A 69 25.43 11.42 10.85
N ARG A 70 24.48 11.67 11.75
CA ARG A 70 24.13 10.72 12.79
C ARG A 70 23.29 9.64 12.15
N TRP A 71 23.49 8.40 12.57
CA TRP A 71 22.82 7.25 12.01
C TRP A 71 22.52 6.23 13.09
N GLY A 72 21.40 5.54 12.91
CA GLY A 72 20.92 4.54 13.84
C GLY A 72 19.85 3.67 13.19
N VAL A 73 19.66 2.48 13.77
CA VAL A 73 18.57 1.59 13.39
C VAL A 73 17.35 1.98 14.22
N HIS A 74 16.21 2.18 13.58
CA HIS A 74 14.95 2.51 14.23
C HIS A 74 14.08 1.27 14.43
N ARG A 75 13.06 1.35 15.30
CA ARG A 75 12.27 0.17 15.70
C ARG A 75 11.54 -0.49 14.53
N PHE A 76 11.00 0.27 13.59
CA PHE A 76 10.08 -0.25 12.59
C PHE A 76 10.63 -0.13 11.17
N PRO A 77 10.21 -1.00 10.23
CA PRO A 77 10.42 -0.78 8.81
C PRO A 77 9.82 0.57 8.36
N PRO A 78 10.43 1.27 7.39
CA PRO A 78 9.74 2.29 6.60
C PRO A 78 8.51 1.71 5.91
N ARG A 79 7.50 2.56 5.67
CA ARG A 79 6.25 2.20 5.00
C ARG A 79 6.24 2.77 3.58
N HIS A 80 6.53 1.93 2.60
CA HIS A 80 6.60 2.32 1.18
C HIS A 80 5.22 2.35 0.49
N ASP A 81 4.15 2.11 1.24
CA ASP A 81 2.76 2.42 0.90
C ASP A 81 2.35 3.87 1.29
N SER A 82 3.33 4.71 1.64
CA SER A 82 3.19 6.14 1.95
C SER A 82 4.19 6.95 1.12
N SER A 83 3.83 8.18 0.75
CA SER A 83 4.70 9.12 0.04
C SER A 83 5.84 9.67 0.90
N ALA A 84 5.76 9.50 2.22
CA ALA A 84 6.76 9.93 3.19
C ALA A 84 7.22 8.75 4.07
N PRO A 85 7.91 7.74 3.49
CA PRO A 85 8.28 6.50 4.20
C PRO A 85 9.21 6.72 5.40
N CYS A 86 9.96 7.83 5.40
CA CYS A 86 10.94 8.18 6.43
C CYS A 86 10.39 9.03 7.57
N ASP A 87 9.09 9.32 7.58
CA ASP A 87 8.47 10.04 8.70
C ASP A 87 8.69 9.25 10.02
N PRO A 88 9.11 9.90 11.12
CA PRO A 88 9.26 9.27 12.42
C PRO A 88 8.01 8.53 12.91
N ILE A 89 6.81 8.91 12.46
CA ILE A 89 5.58 8.17 12.74
C ILE A 89 5.69 6.70 12.28
N TRP A 90 6.34 6.45 11.14
CA TRP A 90 6.49 5.11 10.58
C TRP A 90 7.65 4.35 11.17
N THR A 91 8.82 4.98 11.24
CA THR A 91 10.08 4.32 11.65
C THR A 91 10.17 4.11 13.16
N GLY A 92 9.46 4.91 13.95
CA GLY A 92 9.46 4.86 15.41
C GLY A 92 10.78 5.34 16.02
N ASP A 93 10.98 5.06 17.31
CA ASP A 93 12.16 5.51 18.03
C ASP A 93 13.45 4.82 17.55
N MET A 94 14.58 5.46 17.83
CA MET A 94 15.90 4.85 17.62
C MET A 94 16.05 3.62 18.53
N PHE A 95 16.35 2.49 17.91
CA PHE A 95 16.55 1.19 18.55
C PHE A 95 18.03 0.90 18.82
N GLN A 96 18.91 1.27 17.88
CA GLN A 96 20.37 1.19 18.04
C GLN A 96 21.03 2.48 17.55
N ASP A 97 21.81 3.12 18.41
CA ASP A 97 22.63 4.27 18.04
C ASP A 97 23.97 3.78 17.46
N LEU A 98 24.08 3.80 16.13
CA LEU A 98 25.30 3.41 15.43
C LEU A 98 26.35 4.51 15.44
N THR A 99 25.93 5.77 15.63
CA THR A 99 26.86 6.91 15.75
C THR A 99 27.70 6.77 17.01
N LEU A 100 27.06 6.44 18.13
CA LEU A 100 27.75 6.21 19.40
C LEU A 100 28.71 5.02 19.34
N ARG A 101 28.34 3.97 18.59
CA ARG A 101 29.14 2.73 18.49
C ARG A 101 30.28 2.82 17.47
N LEU A 102 30.06 3.45 16.32
CA LEU A 102 30.94 3.36 15.15
C LEU A 102 31.49 4.73 14.70
N GLY A 103 30.97 5.83 15.24
CA GLY A 103 31.24 7.20 14.77
C GLY A 103 30.23 7.66 13.70
N GLY A 104 30.31 8.92 13.31
CA GLY A 104 29.43 9.50 12.28
C GLY A 104 29.77 9.06 10.87
N LEU A 105 28.81 9.18 9.96
CA LEU A 105 29.02 8.99 8.51
C LEU A 105 29.31 10.33 7.83
N ALA A 106 29.98 10.29 6.68
CA ALA A 106 30.17 11.42 5.77
C ALA A 106 29.72 11.04 4.36
N SER A 107 29.17 12.00 3.61
CA SER A 107 28.93 11.83 2.18
C SER A 107 30.20 12.05 1.35
N GLU A 108 30.19 11.59 0.10
CA GLU A 108 31.29 11.70 -0.89
C GLU A 108 32.56 10.94 -0.52
N GLN A 109 32.50 10.09 0.50
CA GLN A 109 33.60 9.23 0.93
C GLN A 109 33.07 7.84 1.29
N GLU A 110 33.74 6.80 0.79
CA GLU A 110 33.49 5.44 1.27
C GLU A 110 34.06 5.26 2.67
N MET A 111 33.24 4.78 3.60
CA MET A 111 33.62 4.52 4.98
C MET A 111 33.47 3.04 5.32
N ARG A 112 34.35 2.54 6.18
CA ARG A 112 34.39 1.13 6.61
C ARG A 112 34.55 1.05 8.12
N PHE A 113 33.77 0.18 8.75
CA PHE A 113 33.77 -0.02 10.19
C PHE A 113 33.75 -1.51 10.53
N LEU A 114 34.27 -1.84 11.72
CA LEU A 114 34.12 -3.14 12.35
C LEU A 114 33.15 -2.98 13.52
N ALA A 115 32.06 -3.73 13.50
CA ALA A 115 30.97 -3.62 14.46
C ALA A 115 30.80 -4.96 15.22
N PRO A 116 31.54 -5.19 16.31
CA PRO A 116 31.38 -6.38 17.12
C PRO A 116 30.02 -6.40 17.82
N GLY A 117 29.39 -7.59 17.88
CA GLY A 117 28.14 -7.80 18.60
C GLY A 117 26.88 -7.22 17.93
N LEU A 118 26.94 -6.80 16.67
CA LEU A 118 25.73 -6.54 15.90
C LEU A 118 25.10 -7.84 15.42
N GLU A 119 23.81 -7.99 15.70
CA GLU A 119 23.01 -9.16 15.34
C GLU A 119 22.19 -8.85 14.08
N LEU A 120 22.49 -9.49 12.95
CA LEU A 120 21.83 -9.15 11.68
C LEU A 120 20.45 -9.79 11.55
N PHE A 121 20.35 -11.11 11.74
CA PHE A 121 19.14 -11.89 11.43
C PHE A 121 18.46 -12.54 12.64
N SER A 122 19.23 -12.84 13.67
CA SER A 122 18.78 -13.59 14.85
C SER A 122 19.52 -13.11 16.09
N GLY A 123 18.89 -13.25 17.25
CA GLY A 123 19.44 -12.80 18.53
C GLY A 123 18.41 -11.98 19.29
N ARG A 124 18.87 -11.19 20.27
CA ARG A 124 18.02 -10.32 21.06
C ARG A 124 17.54 -9.12 20.26
N ASP A 125 18.43 -8.52 19.48
CA ASP A 125 18.23 -7.22 18.84
C ASP A 125 18.53 -7.25 17.32
N PRO A 126 17.87 -8.13 16.55
CA PRO A 126 18.14 -8.28 15.12
C PRO A 126 17.79 -7.02 14.32
N LEU A 127 18.68 -6.66 13.37
CA LEU A 127 18.55 -5.46 12.56
C LEU A 127 17.67 -5.64 11.31
N VAL A 128 17.50 -6.87 10.81
CA VAL A 128 16.81 -7.16 9.55
C VAL A 128 15.39 -6.59 9.50
N GLY A 129 15.05 -6.00 8.36
CA GLY A 129 13.75 -5.40 8.07
C GLY A 129 13.47 -4.09 8.81
N ARG A 130 14.35 -3.61 9.68
CA ARG A 130 14.20 -2.30 10.34
C ARG A 130 14.67 -1.15 9.45
N ALA A 131 14.25 0.07 9.76
CA ALA A 131 14.76 1.27 9.10
C ALA A 131 16.18 1.62 9.59
N LEU A 132 17.10 1.85 8.66
CA LEU A 132 18.32 2.61 8.91
C LEU A 132 18.04 4.08 8.61
N VAL A 133 18.18 4.95 9.60
CA VAL A 133 17.89 6.39 9.47
C VAL A 133 19.18 7.17 9.63
N LEU A 134 19.42 8.09 8.70
CA LEU A 134 20.52 9.05 8.70
C LEU A 134 19.94 10.45 8.91
N LYS A 135 20.46 11.18 9.88
CA LYS A 135 20.09 12.56 10.18
C LYS A 135 21.31 13.46 10.06
N SER A 136 21.22 14.45 9.17
CA SER A 136 22.29 15.42 8.98
C SER A 136 22.55 16.21 10.25
N VAL A 137 23.84 16.37 10.60
CA VAL A 137 24.27 17.20 11.72
C VAL A 137 24.12 18.68 11.38
N GLN A 138 24.32 19.05 10.11
CA GLN A 138 24.31 20.43 9.63
C GLN A 138 22.90 20.94 9.36
N THR A 139 22.09 20.15 8.64
CA THR A 139 20.78 20.61 8.13
C THR A 139 19.60 20.03 8.90
N GLY A 140 19.82 18.98 9.71
CA GLY A 140 18.74 18.28 10.42
C GLY A 140 17.84 17.41 9.55
N ARG A 141 18.03 17.43 8.22
CA ARG A 141 17.28 16.59 7.27
C ARG A 141 17.53 15.10 7.54
N SER A 142 16.54 14.28 7.22
CA SER A 142 16.61 12.83 7.43
C SER A 142 16.48 12.07 6.12
N ALA A 143 17.23 10.97 6.01
CA ALA A 143 17.14 9.97 4.95
C ALA A 143 16.95 8.61 5.60
N CYS A 144 16.21 7.70 4.97
CA CYS A 144 16.03 6.35 5.50
C CYS A 144 16.00 5.28 4.41
N ALA A 145 16.26 4.05 4.82
CA ALA A 145 16.11 2.88 3.97
C ALA A 145 15.85 1.63 4.83
N THR A 146 15.12 0.66 4.28
CA THR A 146 14.91 -0.64 4.92
C THR A 146 16.17 -1.48 4.84
N LEU A 147 16.56 -2.14 5.95
CA LEU A 147 17.66 -3.12 5.97
C LEU A 147 17.16 -4.44 5.38
N LEU A 148 17.39 -4.63 4.08
CA LEU A 148 16.94 -5.79 3.32
C LEU A 148 18.07 -6.79 3.09
N THR A 149 17.72 -8.06 2.94
CA THR A 149 18.62 -9.12 2.46
C THR A 149 18.32 -9.43 1.00
N SER A 150 19.27 -10.04 0.30
CA SER A 150 19.05 -10.60 -1.05
C SER A 150 18.19 -11.87 -1.04
N LEU A 151 17.92 -12.45 0.13
CA LEU A 151 17.02 -13.59 0.25
C LEU A 151 15.58 -13.20 -0.09
N SER A 152 14.93 -14.02 -0.90
CA SER A 152 13.50 -13.89 -1.18
C SER A 152 12.68 -14.07 0.11
N SER A 153 11.71 -13.18 0.31
CA SER A 153 10.73 -13.28 1.38
C SER A 153 9.33 -13.57 0.83
N ARG A 154 8.50 -14.18 1.66
CA ARG A 154 7.05 -14.25 1.45
C ARG A 154 6.36 -13.46 2.54
N THR A 155 5.47 -12.57 2.13
CA THR A 155 4.68 -11.74 3.04
C THR A 155 3.28 -12.33 3.14
N TYR A 156 2.76 -12.42 4.35
CA TYR A 156 1.38 -12.78 4.64
C TYR A 156 0.75 -11.66 5.46
N VAL A 157 -0.56 -11.46 5.33
CA VAL A 157 -1.31 -10.40 5.99
C VAL A 157 -2.60 -10.93 6.60
N ALA A 158 -2.92 -10.44 7.79
CA ALA A 158 -4.15 -10.67 8.52
C ALA A 158 -4.82 -9.32 8.81
N TYR A 159 -6.09 -9.19 8.46
CA TYR A 159 -6.88 -7.98 8.67
C TYR A 159 -7.86 -8.21 9.83
N PHE A 160 -7.88 -7.28 10.78
CA PHE A 160 -8.75 -7.32 11.95
C PHE A 160 -9.77 -6.20 11.85
N ALA A 161 -11.05 -6.53 12.10
CA ALA A 161 -12.18 -5.59 12.06
C ALA A 161 -13.14 -5.79 13.27
N GLY A 162 -12.64 -6.38 14.36
CA GLY A 162 -13.42 -6.81 15.53
C GLY A 162 -13.18 -5.95 16.77
N PRO A 163 -13.24 -6.53 17.99
CA PRO A 163 -12.89 -5.81 19.22
C PRO A 163 -11.52 -5.13 19.14
N VAL A 164 -10.59 -5.77 18.42
CA VAL A 164 -9.34 -5.21 17.91
C VAL A 164 -9.48 -5.06 16.40
N ALA A 165 -9.00 -3.94 15.87
CA ALA A 165 -8.89 -3.70 14.43
C ALA A 165 -7.45 -3.37 14.05
N GLY A 166 -7.16 -3.45 12.74
CA GLY A 166 -5.85 -3.16 12.18
C GLY A 166 -5.27 -4.33 11.37
N THR A 167 -3.96 -4.40 11.28
CA THR A 167 -3.26 -5.36 10.41
C THR A 167 -2.13 -6.05 11.11
N VAL A 168 -1.89 -7.32 10.76
CA VAL A 168 -0.69 -8.07 11.14
C VAL A 168 -0.06 -8.64 9.88
N PHE A 169 1.19 -8.29 9.62
CA PHE A 169 2.01 -8.89 8.59
C PHE A 169 2.96 -9.92 9.21
N VAL A 170 3.02 -11.10 8.61
CA VAL A 170 4.03 -12.12 8.89
C VAL A 170 4.89 -12.28 7.64
N ARG A 171 6.18 -11.99 7.74
CA ARG A 171 7.13 -12.14 6.63
C ARG A 171 8.05 -13.29 6.92
N GLN A 172 8.21 -14.20 5.98
CA GLN A 172 9.02 -15.41 6.14
C GLN A 172 10.13 -15.45 5.08
N TRP A 173 11.35 -15.65 5.55
CA TRP A 173 12.51 -16.02 4.75
C TRP A 173 12.85 -17.49 5.00
N ALA A 174 13.90 -18.00 4.37
CA ALA A 174 14.31 -19.40 4.50
C ALA A 174 14.65 -19.82 5.95
N SER A 175 15.21 -18.92 6.77
CA SER A 175 15.75 -19.24 8.10
C SER A 175 15.17 -18.41 9.26
N TYR A 176 14.39 -17.38 8.98
CA TYR A 176 13.77 -16.53 10.00
C TYR A 176 12.47 -15.93 9.47
N ALA A 177 11.68 -15.39 10.38
CA ALA A 177 10.46 -14.69 10.10
C ALA A 177 10.38 -13.40 10.93
N SER A 178 9.51 -12.49 10.53
CA SER A 178 9.19 -11.29 11.27
C SER A 178 7.69 -11.09 11.35
N VAL A 179 7.23 -10.50 12.45
CA VAL A 179 5.86 -10.00 12.59
C VAL A 179 5.89 -8.48 12.67
N TYR A 180 5.05 -7.82 11.89
CA TYR A 180 4.74 -6.41 12.02
C TYR A 180 3.25 -6.29 12.33
N GLY A 181 2.89 -5.76 13.50
CA GLY A 181 1.51 -5.51 13.88
C GLY A 181 1.23 -4.02 13.92
N GLU A 182 0.07 -3.60 13.43
CA GLU A 182 -0.51 -2.26 13.61
C GLU A 182 -1.95 -2.45 14.09
N LEU A 183 -2.14 -2.51 15.41
CA LEU A 183 -3.39 -2.92 16.06
C LEU A 183 -3.88 -1.88 17.05
N TYR A 184 -5.20 -1.73 17.14
CA TYR A 184 -5.86 -0.82 18.08
C TYR A 184 -7.24 -1.32 18.53
N TRP A 185 -7.68 -0.84 19.68
CA TRP A 185 -9.00 -1.15 20.23
C TRP A 185 -10.12 -0.39 19.52
N MET A 186 -11.23 -1.07 19.28
CA MET A 186 -12.45 -0.49 18.67
C MET A 186 -13.50 -0.07 19.71
N ASN A 187 -13.36 -0.56 20.95
CA ASN A 187 -14.35 -0.40 22.02
C ASN A 187 -14.10 0.84 22.91
N GLY A 188 -13.22 1.76 22.49
CA GLY A 188 -12.89 2.96 23.28
C GLY A 188 -12.03 2.68 24.53
N THR A 189 -11.37 1.51 24.60
CA THR A 189 -10.39 1.21 25.65
C THR A 189 -9.30 2.29 25.67
N ARG A 190 -9.17 2.99 26.79
CA ARG A 190 -8.27 4.15 26.94
C ARG A 190 -6.85 3.79 27.39
N ARG A 191 -6.45 2.54 27.27
CA ARG A 191 -5.15 2.02 27.71
C ARG A 191 -4.55 1.14 26.63
N ASP A 192 -3.24 1.21 26.52
CA ASP A 192 -2.49 0.35 25.62
C ASP A 192 -2.30 -1.01 26.31
N TYR A 193 -2.51 -2.08 25.55
CA TYR A 193 -2.43 -3.45 26.05
C TYR A 193 -1.45 -4.26 25.21
N ARG A 194 -0.85 -5.27 25.84
CA ARG A 194 -0.15 -6.32 25.12
C ARG A 194 -1.03 -7.56 25.05
N VAL A 195 -1.13 -8.11 23.86
CA VAL A 195 -1.84 -9.37 23.58
C VAL A 195 -0.83 -10.42 23.17
N GLN A 196 -1.13 -11.67 23.48
CA GLN A 196 -0.39 -12.80 22.94
C GLN A 196 -0.93 -13.13 21.55
N TRP A 197 -0.05 -13.48 20.61
CA TRP A 197 -0.47 -13.96 19.31
C TRP A 197 0.11 -15.33 18.97
N SER A 198 -0.61 -16.07 18.13
CA SER A 198 -0.20 -17.38 17.65
C SER A 198 -0.78 -17.65 16.26
N LEU A 199 -0.12 -18.54 15.53
CA LEU A 199 -0.66 -19.10 14.30
C LEU A 199 -1.42 -20.38 14.60
N LEU A 200 -2.62 -20.48 14.06
CA LEU A 200 -3.47 -21.66 14.12
C LEU A 200 -3.65 -22.24 12.72
N HIS A 201 -3.91 -23.54 12.66
CA HIS A 201 -4.31 -24.23 11.44
C HIS A 201 -5.72 -24.81 11.61
N GLY A 202 -6.60 -24.56 10.64
CA GLY A 202 -7.93 -25.17 10.60
C GLY A 202 -7.83 -26.65 10.26
N GLY A 203 -8.26 -27.53 11.17
CA GLY A 203 -8.25 -28.98 10.95
C GLY A 203 -9.08 -29.40 9.73
N ALA A 204 -8.68 -30.49 9.06
CA ALA A 204 -9.41 -31.04 7.90
C ALA A 204 -10.77 -31.60 8.32
N MET A 205 -11.85 -30.84 8.15
CA MET A 205 -13.22 -31.36 8.28
C MET A 205 -14.03 -31.01 7.03
N ARG A 206 -14.44 -32.03 6.27
CA ARG A 206 -15.51 -31.93 5.26
C ARG A 206 -16.83 -31.65 5.98
N PRO A 207 -17.57 -30.58 5.70
CA PRO A 207 -18.84 -30.35 6.36
C PRO A 207 -19.89 -31.33 5.82
N SER A 208 -20.33 -32.26 6.68
CA SER A 208 -21.59 -32.96 6.50
C SER A 208 -22.68 -32.12 7.18
N GLY A 209 -23.38 -31.29 6.42
CA GLY A 209 -24.47 -30.49 6.95
C GLY A 209 -24.77 -29.27 6.08
N ARG A 210 -25.96 -29.26 5.49
CA ARG A 210 -26.47 -28.27 4.53
C ARG A 210 -26.72 -26.86 5.14
N GLN A 211 -26.10 -26.54 6.27
CA GLN A 211 -26.16 -25.25 6.98
C GLN A 211 -24.79 -24.60 7.21
N VAL A 212 -23.69 -25.19 6.70
CA VAL A 212 -22.32 -24.64 6.81
C VAL A 212 -21.89 -23.80 5.59
N GLN A 213 -22.75 -23.69 4.56
CA GLN A 213 -22.44 -22.99 3.29
C GLN A 213 -22.61 -21.45 3.34
N GLN A 214 -22.63 -20.83 4.51
CA GLN A 214 -22.72 -19.35 4.63
C GLN A 214 -21.67 -18.70 5.55
N SER A 215 -20.79 -19.47 6.20
CA SER A 215 -19.90 -18.88 7.21
C SER A 215 -18.42 -19.23 7.12
N LEU A 216 -17.99 -20.27 6.41
CA LEU A 216 -16.56 -20.59 6.28
C LEU A 216 -16.34 -21.39 5.01
N GLU A 217 -16.07 -20.69 3.91
CA GLU A 217 -15.39 -21.27 2.74
C GLU A 217 -14.95 -20.12 1.80
N SER A 218 -13.63 -19.93 1.68
CA SER A 218 -12.90 -19.42 0.50
C SER A 218 -12.73 -17.94 0.17
N THR A 219 -13.22 -16.93 0.93
CA THR A 219 -13.10 -15.52 0.46
C THR A 219 -12.34 -14.54 1.34
N GLY A 220 -11.79 -14.95 2.48
CA GLY A 220 -10.79 -14.17 3.22
C GLY A 220 -11.20 -12.78 3.76
N VAL A 221 -12.46 -12.37 3.69
CA VAL A 221 -12.89 -11.09 4.29
C VAL A 221 -13.03 -11.25 5.80
N PRO A 222 -12.51 -10.34 6.65
CA PRO A 222 -12.65 -10.42 8.10
C PRO A 222 -14.09 -10.15 8.54
N VAL A 223 -14.97 -11.15 8.41
CA VAL A 223 -16.28 -11.08 9.06
C VAL A 223 -16.05 -11.29 10.56
N ASN A 224 -16.66 -10.43 11.39
CA ASN A 224 -16.77 -10.67 12.83
C ASN A 224 -17.68 -11.89 13.06
N VAL A 225 -17.16 -13.10 12.79
CA VAL A 225 -17.87 -14.34 13.06
C VAL A 225 -17.79 -14.56 14.58
N PRO A 226 -18.92 -14.68 15.29
CA PRO A 226 -18.92 -15.19 16.65
C PRO A 226 -18.21 -16.54 16.64
N ILE A 227 -17.25 -16.74 17.54
CA ILE A 227 -16.42 -17.96 17.62
C ILE A 227 -17.32 -19.16 17.96
N GLU A 228 -17.93 -19.78 16.96
CA GLU A 228 -18.68 -21.02 17.15
C GLU A 228 -17.75 -22.20 16.88
N LYS A 229 -17.24 -22.72 18.00
CA LYS A 229 -16.43 -23.94 18.23
C LYS A 229 -14.90 -23.79 18.11
N PRO A 230 -14.22 -23.51 19.23
CA PRO A 230 -12.76 -23.58 19.38
C PRO A 230 -12.14 -24.96 19.07
N ASP A 231 -12.93 -26.03 19.04
CA ASP A 231 -12.46 -27.42 19.00
C ASP A 231 -11.83 -27.86 17.65
N SER A 232 -11.97 -27.05 16.59
CA SER A 232 -11.38 -27.36 15.26
C SER A 232 -10.08 -26.59 14.93
N LEU A 233 -9.62 -25.73 15.85
CA LEU A 233 -8.42 -24.92 15.66
C LEU A 233 -7.22 -25.57 16.36
N VAL A 234 -6.23 -26.00 15.59
CA VAL A 234 -5.01 -26.61 16.12
C VAL A 234 -3.92 -25.54 16.23
N PRO A 235 -3.29 -25.34 17.41
CA PRO A 235 -2.11 -24.51 17.52
C PRO A 235 -1.02 -24.98 16.57
N PHE A 236 -0.59 -24.12 15.67
CA PHE A 236 0.44 -24.42 14.69
C PHE A 236 1.80 -23.86 15.12
N TYR A 237 1.83 -22.60 15.55
CA TYR A 237 3.06 -21.95 15.98
C TYR A 237 2.79 -20.86 17.01
N VAL A 238 3.58 -20.85 18.09
CA VAL A 238 3.61 -19.77 19.08
C VAL A 238 5.02 -19.20 19.06
N PRO A 239 5.21 -17.91 18.75
CA PRO A 239 6.53 -17.31 18.75
C PRO A 239 7.18 -17.37 20.14
N PRO A 240 8.52 -17.44 20.23
CA PRO A 240 9.21 -17.45 21.51
C PRO A 240 9.33 -16.05 22.13
N GLY A 241 9.36 -16.00 23.47
CA GLY A 241 9.73 -14.79 24.23
C GLY A 241 8.90 -13.56 23.90
N ASP A 242 9.57 -12.41 23.75
CA ASP A 242 8.91 -11.13 23.45
C ASP A 242 8.22 -11.14 22.08
N ALA A 243 8.66 -11.97 21.13
CA ALA A 243 8.03 -12.08 19.82
C ALA A 243 6.59 -12.64 19.89
N ALA A 244 6.19 -13.26 21.00
CA ALA A 244 4.83 -13.73 21.25
C ALA A 244 3.84 -12.58 21.55
N GLN A 245 4.34 -11.36 21.78
CA GLN A 245 3.52 -10.23 22.20
C GLN A 245 3.34 -9.22 21.07
N LEU A 246 2.12 -8.74 20.89
CA LEU A 246 1.80 -7.58 20.06
C LEU A 246 1.18 -6.49 20.92
N TRP A 247 1.54 -5.24 20.63
CA TRP A 247 0.85 -4.08 21.17
C TRP A 247 -0.48 -3.84 20.47
N VAL A 248 -1.47 -3.45 21.25
CA VAL A 248 -2.76 -2.94 20.80
C VAL A 248 -2.95 -1.57 21.41
N GLY A 249 -2.88 -0.54 20.56
CA GLY A 249 -3.00 0.85 20.98
C GLY A 249 -4.44 1.23 21.36
N LYS A 250 -4.59 2.26 22.18
CA LYS A 250 -5.90 2.83 22.55
C LYS A 250 -6.67 3.46 21.38
N SER A 251 -5.99 3.83 20.31
CA SER A 251 -6.57 4.41 19.08
C SER A 251 -5.63 4.17 17.89
N PRO A 252 -6.10 4.25 16.63
CA PRO A 252 -5.25 4.02 15.45
C PRO A 252 -4.04 4.97 15.35
N HIS A 253 -4.16 6.17 15.92
CA HIS A 253 -3.13 7.20 15.87
C HIS A 253 -2.14 7.12 17.03
N ALA A 254 -2.33 6.20 17.97
CA ALA A 254 -1.44 6.05 19.11
C ALA A 254 -0.07 5.50 18.66
N PRO A 255 1.07 6.01 19.17
CA PRO A 255 2.39 5.46 18.85
C PRO A 255 2.55 3.97 19.21
N THR A 256 1.74 3.51 20.17
CA THR A 256 1.68 2.14 20.71
C THR A 256 0.84 1.18 19.88
N THR A 257 0.40 1.55 18.67
CA THR A 257 -0.28 0.60 17.77
C THR A 257 0.69 -0.36 17.09
N ARG A 258 1.98 0.00 17.01
CA ARG A 258 2.96 -0.71 16.18
C ARG A 258 3.84 -1.65 16.98
N THR A 259 4.07 -2.84 16.43
CA THR A 259 5.00 -3.84 16.96
C THR A 259 5.82 -4.43 15.84
N TYR A 260 7.11 -4.68 16.08
CA TYR A 260 7.96 -5.41 15.14
C TYR A 260 8.93 -6.33 15.88
N HIS A 261 8.83 -7.62 15.59
CA HIS A 261 9.72 -8.66 16.12
C HIS A 261 10.22 -9.56 14.99
N VAL A 262 11.44 -10.07 15.16
CA VAL A 262 12.04 -11.09 14.30
C VAL A 262 12.22 -12.34 15.16
N PHE A 263 11.95 -13.51 14.60
CA PHE A 263 12.00 -14.79 15.28
C PHE A 263 12.42 -15.91 14.32
N SER A 264 12.95 -17.00 14.86
CA SER A 264 13.38 -18.19 14.12
C SER A 264 12.35 -19.32 14.21
N ASP A 265 12.69 -20.49 13.67
CA ASP A 265 11.99 -21.76 13.90
C ASP A 265 10.53 -21.84 13.41
N LEU A 266 10.13 -20.93 12.53
CA LEU A 266 8.85 -21.01 11.82
C LEU A 266 9.01 -21.88 10.57
N MET A 267 8.36 -23.05 10.57
CA MET A 267 8.25 -23.90 9.37
C MET A 267 7.62 -23.15 8.20
N SER A 268 7.97 -23.53 6.97
CA SER A 268 7.44 -22.89 5.75
C SER A 268 5.92 -22.84 5.76
N LEU A 269 5.36 -21.63 5.78
CA LEU A 269 3.91 -21.40 5.82
C LEU A 269 3.25 -21.89 4.54
N GLU A 270 3.96 -21.84 3.41
CA GLU A 270 3.50 -22.40 2.14
C GLU A 270 3.35 -23.92 2.21
N ALA A 271 4.30 -24.62 2.85
CA ALA A 271 4.27 -26.08 2.95
C ALA A 271 3.18 -26.59 3.90
N VAL A 272 2.83 -25.79 4.91
CA VAL A 272 1.92 -26.17 5.99
C VAL A 272 0.45 -25.99 5.61
N ALA A 273 0.10 -25.02 4.76
CA ALA A 273 -1.30 -24.68 4.57
C ALA A 273 -1.67 -24.22 3.17
N MET A 274 -2.38 -25.11 2.47
CA MET A 274 -3.24 -24.77 1.33
C MET A 274 -4.48 -23.96 1.80
N GLY A 275 -4.30 -22.82 2.48
CA GLY A 275 -5.36 -21.84 2.72
C GLY A 275 -6.04 -21.80 4.10
N ASN A 276 -5.59 -22.55 5.10
CA ASN A 276 -6.23 -22.64 6.43
C ASN A 276 -5.43 -22.00 7.60
N LEU A 277 -4.48 -21.10 7.32
CA LEU A 277 -3.76 -20.39 8.39
C LEU A 277 -4.60 -19.27 8.97
N GLN A 278 -4.52 -19.11 10.28
CA GLN A 278 -5.20 -18.06 11.01
C GLN A 278 -4.27 -17.43 12.04
N VAL A 279 -4.46 -16.14 12.32
CA VAL A 279 -3.82 -15.43 13.42
C VAL A 279 -4.81 -15.31 14.55
N ALA A 280 -4.43 -15.79 15.74
CA ALA A 280 -5.22 -15.66 16.95
C ALA A 280 -4.57 -14.68 17.93
N LEU A 281 -5.38 -13.79 18.50
CA LEU A 281 -5.00 -12.85 19.55
C LEU A 281 -5.64 -13.27 20.88
N ARG A 282 -4.86 -13.28 21.96
CA ARG A 282 -5.29 -13.64 23.32
C ARG A 282 -4.90 -12.58 24.33
N ASP A 283 -5.71 -12.42 25.37
CA ASP A 283 -5.37 -11.55 26.50
C ASP A 283 -4.31 -12.20 27.40
N ALA A 284 -3.92 -11.50 28.48
CA ALA A 284 -2.94 -12.00 29.45
C ALA A 284 -3.41 -13.24 30.24
N ALA A 285 -4.72 -13.51 30.30
CA ALA A 285 -5.29 -14.70 30.92
C ALA A 285 -5.40 -15.89 29.94
N GLY A 286 -5.04 -15.69 28.66
CA GLY A 286 -5.15 -16.69 27.60
C GLY A 286 -6.52 -16.73 26.92
N THR A 287 -7.44 -15.83 27.28
CA THR A 287 -8.78 -15.72 26.68
C THR A 287 -8.64 -15.24 25.23
N LEU A 288 -9.36 -15.90 24.32
CA LEU A 288 -9.36 -15.54 22.91
C LEU A 288 -10.08 -14.21 22.67
N ILE A 289 -9.38 -13.26 22.07
CA ILE A 289 -9.91 -11.93 21.71
C ILE A 289 -10.45 -11.94 20.28
N SER A 290 -9.64 -12.41 19.33
CA SER A 290 -9.97 -12.41 17.91
C SER A 290 -9.18 -13.47 17.17
N VAL A 291 -9.76 -14.02 16.11
CA VAL A 291 -9.12 -14.94 15.17
C VAL A 291 -9.51 -14.54 13.76
N VAL A 292 -8.52 -14.37 12.88
CA VAL A 292 -8.74 -13.98 11.48
C VAL A 292 -7.85 -14.79 10.55
N GLY A 293 -8.24 -14.90 9.29
CA GLY A 293 -7.44 -15.57 8.26
C GLY A 293 -6.10 -14.89 8.02
N LEU A 294 -5.05 -15.68 7.79
CA LEU A 294 -3.76 -15.23 7.31
C LEU A 294 -3.66 -15.50 5.80
N HIS A 295 -3.54 -14.43 5.03
CA HIS A 295 -3.56 -14.48 3.56
C HIS A 295 -2.18 -14.21 3.00
N LEU A 296 -1.80 -14.88 1.90
CA LEU A 296 -0.59 -14.53 1.17
C LEU A 296 -0.75 -13.12 0.58
N TRP A 297 0.14 -12.21 0.95
CA TRP A 297 0.25 -10.92 0.28
C TRP A 297 0.76 -11.16 -1.14
N ARG A 298 -0.04 -10.81 -2.13
CA ARG A 298 0.37 -10.93 -3.52
C ARG A 298 1.12 -9.66 -3.95
N PRO A 299 2.33 -9.79 -4.52
CA PRO A 299 3.04 -8.66 -5.09
C PRO A 299 2.16 -7.85 -6.04
N LYS A 300 2.23 -6.53 -5.94
CA LYS A 300 1.50 -5.64 -6.86
C LYS A 300 2.30 -5.48 -8.13
N HIS A 301 1.65 -5.72 -9.26
CA HIS A 301 2.24 -5.56 -10.58
C HIS A 301 1.25 -4.83 -11.50
N ALA A 302 1.61 -3.60 -11.88
CA ALA A 302 0.75 -2.72 -12.65
C ALA A 302 1.48 -2.10 -13.84
N VAL A 303 0.75 -1.81 -14.90
CA VAL A 303 1.32 -1.31 -16.17
C VAL A 303 0.51 -0.13 -16.67
N ALA A 304 1.20 0.94 -17.04
CA ALA A 304 0.67 1.96 -17.94
C ALA A 304 1.18 1.66 -19.36
N ASN A 305 0.28 1.25 -20.24
CA ASN A 305 0.60 0.94 -21.63
C ASN A 305 0.23 2.14 -22.51
N LEU A 306 1.23 2.90 -22.95
CA LEU A 306 1.06 4.09 -23.79
C LEU A 306 0.86 3.72 -25.28
N GLY A 307 0.73 2.43 -25.60
CA GLY A 307 0.52 1.93 -26.96
C GLY A 307 1.79 1.40 -27.61
N GLN A 308 1.62 0.74 -28.75
CA GLN A 308 2.70 0.02 -29.44
C GLN A 308 3.87 0.92 -29.85
N ASP A 309 3.58 2.18 -30.18
CA ASP A 309 4.54 3.15 -30.70
C ASP A 309 5.21 4.00 -29.60
N ASN A 310 4.60 4.09 -28.42
CA ASN A 310 5.09 4.91 -27.31
C ASN A 310 5.74 4.06 -26.19
N GLY A 311 5.38 2.78 -26.10
CA GLY A 311 5.90 1.85 -25.09
C GLY A 311 5.04 1.77 -23.82
N LYS A 312 5.68 1.44 -22.70
CA LYS A 312 5.01 1.21 -21.41
C LYS A 312 5.90 1.51 -20.22
N VAL A 313 5.27 1.75 -19.07
CA VAL A 313 5.95 1.79 -17.77
C VAL A 313 5.33 0.73 -16.88
N ILE A 314 6.18 -0.08 -16.25
CA ILE A 314 5.79 -1.19 -15.38
C ILE A 314 6.19 -0.82 -13.96
N PHE A 315 5.29 -1.07 -13.01
CA PHE A 315 5.50 -0.88 -11.59
C PHE A 315 5.35 -2.22 -10.89
N HIS A 316 6.30 -2.55 -10.02
CA HIS A 316 6.28 -3.78 -9.25
C HIS A 316 6.70 -3.53 -7.79
N GLN A 317 5.87 -3.96 -6.85
CA GLN A 317 6.16 -3.88 -5.41
C GLN A 317 5.88 -5.24 -4.77
N SER A 318 6.92 -5.85 -4.19
CA SER A 318 6.83 -7.17 -3.56
C SER A 318 5.93 -7.17 -2.33
N SER A 319 6.07 -6.15 -1.48
CA SER A 319 5.19 -5.87 -0.35
C SER A 319 5.31 -4.40 0.09
N PRO A 320 4.49 -3.92 1.04
CA PRO A 320 4.55 -2.54 1.55
C PRO A 320 5.88 -2.16 2.23
N PHE A 321 6.75 -3.14 2.48
CA PHE A 321 8.05 -2.96 3.14
C PHE A 321 9.23 -2.88 2.17
N GLU A 322 9.00 -3.04 0.87
CA GLU A 322 9.99 -2.84 -0.18
C GLU A 322 9.65 -1.61 -1.04
N PRO A 323 10.67 -0.87 -1.53
CA PRO A 323 10.45 0.19 -2.49
C PRO A 323 9.89 -0.35 -3.80
N THR A 324 9.20 0.51 -4.56
CA THR A 324 8.65 0.11 -5.86
C THR A 324 9.75 0.04 -6.91
N LEU A 325 9.81 -1.08 -7.63
CA LEU A 325 10.60 -1.21 -8.84
C LEU A 325 9.81 -0.63 -10.02
N THR A 326 10.31 0.45 -10.59
CA THR A 326 9.80 1.06 -11.81
C THR A 326 10.67 0.66 -13.01
N ILE A 327 10.05 0.04 -14.01
CA ILE A 327 10.69 -0.33 -15.28
C ILE A 327 10.11 0.53 -16.39
N VAL A 328 10.91 1.47 -16.89
CA VAL A 328 10.54 2.39 -17.98
C VAL A 328 10.96 1.76 -19.31
N GLN A 329 10.02 1.54 -20.22
CA GLN A 329 10.23 0.97 -21.55
C GLN A 329 9.56 1.85 -22.61
N LEU A 330 10.18 2.97 -22.96
CA LEU A 330 9.62 3.94 -23.90
C LEU A 330 10.24 3.79 -25.27
N LYS A 331 9.42 3.95 -26.31
CA LYS A 331 9.85 3.91 -27.72
C LYS A 331 9.67 5.29 -28.34
N ASN A 332 10.65 5.70 -29.14
CA ASN A 332 10.71 7.00 -29.80
C ASN A 332 10.41 8.24 -28.90
N PRO A 333 10.79 8.28 -27.60
CA PRO A 333 10.39 9.38 -26.73
C PRO A 333 10.86 10.76 -27.22
N HIS A 334 11.95 10.82 -28.00
CA HIS A 334 12.46 12.03 -28.64
C HIS A 334 11.44 12.83 -29.46
N PHE A 335 10.50 12.16 -30.13
CA PHE A 335 9.52 12.82 -31.01
C PHE A 335 8.17 13.09 -30.35
N ILE A 336 8.01 12.61 -29.11
CA ILE A 336 6.74 12.57 -28.43
C ILE A 336 6.79 13.52 -27.25
N ALA A 337 7.49 13.22 -26.16
CA ALA A 337 7.28 13.92 -24.88
C ALA A 337 8.58 14.42 -24.22
N GLU A 338 8.49 15.62 -23.63
CA GLU A 338 9.52 16.21 -22.78
C GLU A 338 9.37 15.78 -21.32
N GLU A 339 8.13 15.52 -20.89
CA GLU A 339 7.78 15.18 -19.52
C GLU A 339 6.89 13.94 -19.45
N TYR A 340 7.05 13.16 -18.40
CA TYR A 340 6.23 12.01 -18.05
C TYR A 340 5.82 12.17 -16.58
N LYS A 341 4.51 12.13 -16.34
CA LYS A 341 3.94 12.32 -15.01
C LYS A 341 2.71 11.45 -14.78
N ILE A 342 2.52 11.04 -13.54
CA ILE A 342 1.30 10.39 -13.07
C ILE A 342 0.36 11.48 -12.59
N ALA A 343 -0.82 11.55 -13.20
CA ALA A 343 -1.84 12.52 -12.87
C ALA A 343 -2.60 12.13 -11.59
N GLU A 344 -3.22 13.10 -10.93
CA GLU A 344 -4.10 12.86 -9.80
C GLU A 344 -5.34 12.05 -10.16
N ILE A 345 -5.75 12.06 -11.43
CA ILE A 345 -6.98 11.40 -11.90
C ILE A 345 -6.67 10.23 -12.83
N ALA A 346 -7.68 9.40 -13.08
CA ALA A 346 -7.69 8.43 -14.16
C ALA A 346 -8.29 9.03 -15.46
N ILE A 347 -8.02 8.40 -16.60
CA ILE A 347 -8.76 8.60 -17.84
C ILE A 347 -9.97 7.65 -17.89
N GLY A 348 -11.13 8.14 -18.34
CA GLY A 348 -12.31 7.30 -18.49
C GLY A 348 -12.08 6.19 -19.51
N THR A 349 -12.70 5.02 -19.33
CA THR A 349 -12.48 3.86 -20.23
C THR A 349 -12.93 4.11 -21.67
N THR A 350 -13.77 5.11 -21.89
CA THR A 350 -14.29 5.53 -23.21
C THR A 350 -13.62 6.79 -23.72
N ASP A 351 -12.79 7.45 -22.91
CA ASP A 351 -12.11 8.68 -23.30
C ASP A 351 -10.95 8.32 -24.23
N THR A 352 -10.90 8.94 -25.41
CA THR A 352 -9.83 8.75 -26.39
C THR A 352 -8.79 9.86 -26.37
N VAL A 353 -9.03 10.91 -25.57
CA VAL A 353 -8.19 12.11 -25.48
C VAL A 353 -7.83 12.33 -24.02
N CYS A 354 -6.57 12.67 -23.78
CA CYS A 354 -6.09 12.98 -22.44
C CYS A 354 -6.76 14.25 -21.91
N PRO A 355 -7.24 14.25 -20.65
CA PRO A 355 -7.90 15.41 -20.07
C PRO A 355 -6.94 16.60 -19.93
N THR A 356 -7.49 17.81 -19.90
CA THR A 356 -6.74 19.05 -19.62
C THR A 356 -7.52 19.90 -18.62
N PRO A 357 -6.88 20.48 -17.57
CA PRO A 357 -5.44 20.43 -17.27
C PRO A 357 -5.00 19.11 -16.64
N ILE A 358 -3.71 18.80 -16.74
CA ILE A 358 -3.08 17.66 -16.05
C ILE A 358 -2.46 18.15 -14.74
N ILE A 359 -2.98 17.67 -13.61
CA ILE A 359 -2.44 17.91 -12.28
C ILE A 359 -1.58 16.71 -11.89
N THR A 360 -0.30 16.93 -11.58
CA THR A 360 0.61 15.89 -11.13
C THR A 360 0.23 15.39 -9.74
N PHE A 361 0.20 14.07 -9.55
CA PHE A 361 -0.07 13.47 -8.26
C PHE A 361 0.99 13.82 -7.22
N ASN A 362 0.61 14.59 -6.20
CA ASN A 362 1.52 15.15 -5.20
C ASN A 362 0.99 15.08 -3.75
N PRO A 363 0.70 13.88 -3.21
CA PRO A 363 0.22 13.72 -1.83
C PRO A 363 1.24 14.18 -0.78
N ALA A 364 2.54 14.17 -1.12
CA ALA A 364 3.62 14.66 -0.25
C ALA A 364 3.67 16.20 -0.16
N GLY A 365 2.90 16.94 -0.98
CA GLY A 365 2.88 18.40 -0.96
C GLY A 365 4.23 19.02 -1.36
N VAL A 366 5.00 18.36 -2.21
CA VAL A 366 6.31 18.86 -2.68
C VAL A 366 6.11 20.17 -3.43
N LYS A 367 6.85 21.21 -3.04
CA LYS A 367 6.71 22.53 -3.64
C LYS A 367 7.61 22.67 -4.88
N PRO A 368 7.10 23.23 -5.99
CA PRO A 368 7.88 23.37 -7.22
C PRO A 368 9.22 24.12 -7.06
N PHE A 369 9.26 25.17 -6.23
CA PHE A 369 10.46 25.98 -6.01
C PHE A 369 11.57 25.25 -5.23
N GLU A 370 11.23 24.18 -4.52
CA GLU A 370 12.17 23.37 -3.73
C GLU A 370 12.63 22.13 -4.53
N THR A 371 12.08 21.93 -5.74
CA THR A 371 12.32 20.76 -6.58
C THR A 371 13.64 20.94 -7.35
N PRO A 372 14.63 20.03 -7.21
CA PRO A 372 15.87 20.10 -7.98
C PRO A 372 15.67 19.86 -9.47
N PRO A 373 16.64 20.18 -10.34
CA PRO A 373 16.58 19.83 -11.76
C PRO A 373 16.36 18.33 -11.98
N ALA A 374 15.66 17.96 -13.07
CA ALA A 374 15.28 16.57 -13.35
C ALA A 374 16.47 15.59 -13.30
N GLY A 375 16.37 14.56 -12.46
CA GLY A 375 17.37 13.51 -12.24
C GLY A 375 18.47 13.87 -11.23
N TRP A 376 18.51 15.10 -10.72
CA TRP A 376 19.57 15.53 -9.80
C TRP A 376 19.26 15.20 -8.33
N GLY A 377 18.01 15.35 -7.91
CA GLY A 377 17.54 15.13 -6.55
C GLY A 377 17.14 13.69 -6.22
N THR A 378 16.95 13.38 -4.94
CA THR A 378 16.39 12.11 -4.51
C THR A 378 14.88 12.03 -4.73
N SER A 379 14.33 10.81 -4.73
CA SER A 379 12.91 10.55 -5.03
C SER A 379 11.91 11.35 -4.18
N ASP A 380 12.25 11.70 -2.95
CA ASP A 380 11.41 12.48 -2.02
C ASP A 380 11.40 13.99 -2.29
N GLN A 381 12.31 14.49 -3.13
CA GLN A 381 12.39 15.92 -3.48
C GLN A 381 11.48 16.29 -4.67
N TYR A 382 10.77 15.32 -5.23
CA TYR A 382 9.85 15.48 -6.35
C TYR A 382 8.46 15.00 -5.94
N ALA A 383 7.42 15.57 -6.57
CA ALA A 383 6.07 15.06 -6.43
C ALA A 383 6.02 13.55 -6.76
N VAL A 384 5.17 12.79 -6.07
CA VAL A 384 5.10 11.32 -6.24
C VAL A 384 4.95 10.92 -7.70
N GLY A 385 4.11 11.65 -8.44
CA GLY A 385 3.84 11.42 -9.85
C GLY A 385 4.85 12.04 -10.82
N ASP A 386 5.85 12.82 -10.40
CA ASP A 386 6.82 13.46 -11.31
C ASP A 386 7.95 12.49 -11.71
N LEU A 387 7.67 11.61 -12.66
CA LEU A 387 8.64 10.59 -13.09
C LEU A 387 9.83 11.20 -13.84
N THR A 388 9.62 12.25 -14.63
CA THR A 388 10.72 12.94 -15.31
C THR A 388 11.64 13.65 -14.32
N GLY A 389 11.08 14.32 -13.32
CA GLY A 389 11.85 14.91 -12.22
C GLY A 389 12.68 13.86 -11.49
N LYS A 390 12.08 12.75 -11.09
CA LYS A 390 12.76 11.68 -10.34
C LYS A 390 13.82 10.93 -11.16
N TYR A 391 13.49 10.57 -12.41
CA TYR A 391 14.27 9.61 -13.20
C TYR A 391 15.15 10.28 -14.26
N GLY A 392 15.06 11.60 -14.37
CA GLY A 392 15.76 12.40 -15.37
C GLY A 392 15.03 12.47 -16.70
N LEU A 393 15.58 13.29 -17.60
CA LEU A 393 14.99 13.51 -18.92
C LEU A 393 15.08 12.26 -19.80
N PHE A 394 13.96 11.96 -20.46
CA PHE A 394 13.85 10.91 -21.47
C PHE A 394 14.00 11.43 -22.91
N SER A 395 13.97 12.75 -23.09
CA SER A 395 14.16 13.42 -24.39
C SER A 395 15.55 13.12 -24.98
N GLY A 396 15.69 13.28 -26.30
CA GLY A 396 16.97 13.02 -26.99
C GLY A 396 17.26 11.55 -27.31
N LYS A 397 16.40 10.60 -26.91
CA LYS A 397 16.66 9.16 -27.01
C LYS A 397 15.68 8.48 -27.97
N ALA A 398 16.20 7.57 -28.80
CA ALA A 398 15.39 6.74 -29.69
C ALA A 398 14.58 5.70 -28.92
N ASP A 399 15.18 5.07 -27.91
CA ASP A 399 14.51 4.15 -26.99
C ASP A 399 15.03 4.37 -25.57
N VAL A 400 14.18 4.13 -24.58
CA VAL A 400 14.55 4.23 -23.16
C VAL A 400 14.19 2.93 -22.45
N TYR A 401 15.21 2.31 -21.87
CA TYR A 401 15.08 1.22 -20.89
C TYR A 401 15.76 1.62 -19.58
N ARG A 402 15.00 1.65 -18.49
CA ARG A 402 15.52 1.93 -17.13
C ARG A 402 14.83 1.04 -16.11
N GLN A 403 15.58 0.62 -15.10
CA GLN A 403 15.08 -0.04 -13.89
C GLN A 403 15.50 0.81 -12.70
N LEU A 404 14.54 1.24 -11.90
CA LEU A 404 14.74 2.22 -10.84
C LEU A 404 13.97 1.76 -9.60
N LEU A 405 14.62 1.84 -8.44
CA LEU A 405 13.94 1.67 -7.16
C LEU A 405 13.47 3.04 -6.66
N ASP A 406 12.17 3.18 -6.49
CA ASP A 406 11.54 4.41 -6.03
C ASP A 406 10.86 4.18 -4.67
N PRO A 407 11.47 4.65 -3.56
CA PRO A 407 10.91 4.47 -2.23
C PRO A 407 9.69 5.36 -1.96
N THR A 408 9.40 6.35 -2.81
CA THR A 408 8.31 7.32 -2.62
C THR A 408 7.15 7.13 -3.60
N LEU A 409 7.02 5.95 -4.20
CA LEU A 409 5.97 5.61 -5.15
C LEU A 409 5.12 4.44 -4.62
N PRO A 410 4.05 4.72 -3.84
CA PRO A 410 3.17 3.70 -3.29
C PRO A 410 2.38 2.96 -4.37
N MET A 411 2.27 1.63 -4.25
CA MET A 411 1.37 0.82 -5.08
C MET A 411 0.11 0.35 -4.34
N SER A 412 0.02 0.59 -3.04
CA SER A 412 -1.12 0.22 -2.21
C SER A 412 -1.53 1.34 -1.25
N GLY A 413 -2.72 1.21 -0.67
CA GLY A 413 -3.25 2.18 0.28
C GLY A 413 -3.74 3.48 -0.38
N PRO A 414 -4.06 4.51 0.41
CA PRO A 414 -4.74 5.72 -0.08
C PRO A 414 -3.91 6.58 -1.03
N GLU A 415 -2.60 6.47 -0.98
CA GLU A 415 -1.66 7.22 -1.82
C GLU A 415 -1.16 6.40 -3.01
N SER A 416 -1.83 5.29 -3.35
CA SER A 416 -1.45 4.44 -4.48
C SER A 416 -1.46 5.21 -5.81
N VAL A 417 -0.46 4.92 -6.65
CA VAL A 417 -0.46 5.35 -8.05
C VAL A 417 -1.26 4.44 -8.97
N VAL A 418 -1.61 3.23 -8.51
CA VAL A 418 -2.39 2.29 -9.31
C VAL A 418 -3.82 2.80 -9.44
N GLY A 419 -4.39 2.68 -10.64
CA GLY A 419 -5.67 3.26 -11.03
C GLY A 419 -5.54 4.67 -11.63
N ARG A 420 -4.50 5.43 -11.27
CA ARG A 420 -4.23 6.76 -11.83
C ARG A 420 -3.69 6.69 -13.25
N MET A 421 -3.66 7.83 -13.93
CA MET A 421 -3.21 7.94 -15.31
C MET A 421 -1.74 8.36 -15.40
N LEU A 422 -0.92 7.60 -16.14
CA LEU A 422 0.37 8.08 -16.64
C LEU A 422 0.13 8.92 -17.90
N VAL A 423 0.78 10.08 -17.98
CA VAL A 423 0.68 11.01 -19.09
C VAL A 423 2.08 11.36 -19.59
N ALA A 424 2.26 11.28 -20.91
CA ALA A 424 3.40 11.85 -21.60
C ALA A 424 2.99 13.22 -22.18
N CYS A 425 3.75 14.25 -21.84
CA CYS A 425 3.49 15.64 -22.20
C CYS A 425 4.56 16.19 -23.13
N GLY A 426 4.14 16.95 -24.14
CA GLY A 426 5.02 17.76 -24.98
C GLY A 426 5.39 19.09 -24.32
N ARG A 427 5.85 20.04 -25.14
CA ARG A 427 6.21 21.39 -24.69
C ARG A 427 5.05 22.06 -23.94
N ASN A 428 5.40 22.80 -22.88
CA ASN A 428 4.46 23.53 -22.03
C ASN A 428 3.39 22.64 -21.36
N GLY A 429 3.65 21.34 -21.17
CA GLY A 429 2.77 20.42 -20.46
C GLY A 429 1.55 19.93 -21.25
N VAL A 430 1.51 20.14 -22.57
CA VAL A 430 0.42 19.65 -23.43
C VAL A 430 0.41 18.12 -23.40
N PRO A 431 -0.68 17.45 -22.97
CA PRO A 431 -0.74 16.00 -22.95
C PRO A 431 -0.83 15.43 -24.36
N LEU A 432 -0.05 14.38 -24.64
CA LEU A 432 0.04 13.78 -25.97
C LEU A 432 -0.52 12.37 -25.99
N VAL A 433 -0.09 11.57 -25.01
CA VAL A 433 -0.57 10.20 -24.82
C VAL A 433 -0.68 9.92 -23.33
N CYS A 434 -1.67 9.14 -22.98
CA CYS A 434 -1.93 8.78 -21.60
C CYS A 434 -2.55 7.39 -21.50
N ALA A 435 -2.36 6.76 -20.36
CA ALA A 435 -2.95 5.47 -20.04
C ALA A 435 -3.09 5.30 -18.53
N ASN A 436 -4.16 4.63 -18.09
CA ASN A 436 -4.28 4.24 -16.69
C ASN A 436 -3.23 3.19 -16.32
N ILE A 437 -2.70 3.30 -15.10
CA ILE A 437 -1.83 2.33 -14.46
C ILE A 437 -2.74 1.24 -13.90
N LEU A 438 -2.86 0.11 -14.59
CA LEU A 438 -3.78 -0.95 -14.20
C LEU A 438 -3.04 -2.20 -13.71
N PRO A 439 -3.56 -2.93 -12.72
CA PRO A 439 -3.04 -4.25 -12.39
C PRO A 439 -3.09 -5.17 -13.61
N VAL A 440 -2.09 -6.03 -13.77
CA VAL A 440 -2.03 -7.01 -14.87
C VAL A 440 -1.75 -8.41 -14.33
N GLY A 441 -2.03 -9.44 -15.15
CA GLY A 441 -1.84 -10.84 -14.78
C GLY A 441 -2.96 -11.43 -13.91
N ARG A 442 -3.95 -10.61 -13.53
CA ARG A 442 -5.16 -11.03 -12.80
C ARG A 442 -6.39 -10.39 -13.43
N ARG A 443 -7.56 -11.01 -13.26
CA ARG A 443 -8.82 -10.48 -13.77
C ARG A 443 -9.28 -9.33 -12.89
N LEU A 444 -9.74 -8.25 -13.51
CA LEU A 444 -10.36 -7.12 -12.81
C LEU A 444 -11.88 -7.29 -12.80
N ILE A 445 -12.50 -6.92 -11.69
CA ILE A 445 -13.95 -6.69 -11.59
C ILE A 445 -14.21 -5.19 -11.53
N ARG A 446 -15.26 -4.74 -12.23
CA ARG A 446 -15.69 -3.35 -12.24
C ARG A 446 -17.17 -3.23 -11.87
N GLY A 447 -17.47 -2.22 -11.08
CA GLY A 447 -18.82 -1.78 -10.77
C GLY A 447 -18.99 -0.32 -11.17
N ARG A 448 -20.18 0.08 -11.61
CA ARG A 448 -20.51 1.47 -11.96
C ARG A 448 -21.86 1.86 -11.36
N ALA A 449 -21.87 2.96 -10.63
CA ALA A 449 -23.09 3.65 -10.20
C ALA A 449 -23.27 4.89 -11.08
N THR A 450 -24.38 4.97 -11.80
CA THR A 450 -24.70 6.08 -12.72
C THR A 450 -25.81 6.94 -12.15
N PHE A 451 -25.57 8.25 -12.10
CA PHE A 451 -26.51 9.25 -11.61
C PHE A 451 -27.03 10.09 -12.78
N ASP A 452 -28.34 10.29 -12.85
CA ASP A 452 -29.03 10.99 -13.94
C ASP A 452 -29.96 12.13 -13.46
N GLY A 453 -29.90 12.46 -12.17
CA GLY A 453 -30.70 13.52 -11.53
C GLY A 453 -29.91 14.80 -11.23
N ILE A 454 -30.09 15.34 -10.02
CA ILE A 454 -29.43 16.59 -9.56
C ILE A 454 -27.90 16.48 -9.56
N VAL A 455 -27.39 15.26 -9.33
CA VAL A 455 -26.03 14.86 -9.65
C VAL A 455 -26.08 14.04 -10.94
N ARG A 456 -25.25 14.40 -11.92
CA ARG A 456 -25.13 13.68 -13.19
C ARG A 456 -23.72 13.15 -13.36
N GLY A 457 -23.60 11.90 -13.82
CA GLY A 457 -22.31 11.27 -14.10
C GLY A 457 -22.22 9.87 -13.52
N SER A 458 -21.03 9.43 -13.15
CA SER A 458 -20.85 8.10 -12.57
C SER A 458 -19.69 7.99 -11.60
N VAL A 459 -19.81 7.01 -10.70
CA VAL A 459 -18.73 6.47 -9.90
C VAL A 459 -18.42 5.06 -10.42
N THR A 460 -17.19 4.80 -10.81
CA THR A 460 -16.70 3.48 -11.23
C THR A 460 -15.72 2.95 -10.20
N VAL A 461 -15.96 1.74 -9.70
CA VAL A 461 -15.10 1.04 -8.75
C VAL A 461 -14.44 -0.15 -9.45
N THR A 462 -13.13 -0.33 -9.27
CA THR A 462 -12.35 -1.42 -9.86
C THR A 462 -11.54 -2.12 -8.78
N GLN A 463 -11.53 -3.46 -8.78
CA GLN A 463 -10.72 -4.27 -7.88
C GLN A 463 -10.22 -5.51 -8.63
N VAL A 464 -9.17 -6.16 -8.14
CA VAL A 464 -8.80 -7.49 -8.61
C VAL A 464 -9.87 -8.50 -8.18
N GLU A 465 -10.40 -9.30 -9.10
CA GLU A 465 -11.60 -10.12 -8.87
C GLU A 465 -11.39 -11.24 -7.85
N ASP A 466 -10.22 -11.91 -7.90
CA ASP A 466 -9.86 -13.02 -7.02
C ASP A 466 -9.25 -12.59 -5.68
N ASP A 467 -9.36 -11.29 -5.32
CA ASP A 467 -8.80 -10.71 -4.10
C ASP A 467 -9.70 -9.62 -3.49
N PRO A 468 -10.74 -9.98 -2.73
CA PRO A 468 -11.66 -8.99 -2.16
C PRO A 468 -11.01 -8.09 -1.09
N LEU A 469 -9.79 -8.42 -0.63
CA LEU A 469 -9.01 -7.66 0.33
C LEU A 469 -8.03 -6.67 -0.31
N ASP A 470 -7.77 -6.80 -1.61
CA ASP A 470 -6.90 -5.86 -2.34
C ASP A 470 -7.55 -4.47 -2.39
N ASP A 471 -6.75 -3.46 -2.71
CA ASP A 471 -7.27 -2.09 -2.80
C ASP A 471 -8.34 -1.98 -3.90
N VAL A 472 -9.38 -1.22 -3.60
CA VAL A 472 -10.32 -0.72 -4.59
C VAL A 472 -9.78 0.58 -5.18
N TYR A 473 -10.00 0.76 -6.48
CA TYR A 473 -9.71 1.97 -7.24
C TYR A 473 -11.03 2.62 -7.62
N VAL A 474 -11.25 3.87 -7.23
CA VAL A 474 -12.53 4.58 -7.40
C VAL A 474 -12.34 5.79 -8.31
N ASP A 475 -12.91 5.71 -9.50
CA ASP A 475 -12.91 6.78 -10.50
C ASP A 475 -14.27 7.47 -10.51
N ILE A 476 -14.28 8.79 -10.34
CA ILE A 476 -15.50 9.57 -10.27
C ILE A 476 -15.48 10.62 -11.37
N GLY A 477 -16.57 10.70 -12.13
CA GLY A 477 -16.82 11.76 -13.11
C GLY A 477 -18.25 12.25 -12.94
N VAL A 478 -18.44 13.37 -12.24
CA VAL A 478 -19.78 13.88 -11.88
C VAL A 478 -19.86 15.41 -11.96
N CYS A 479 -21.06 15.93 -12.16
CA CYS A 479 -21.36 17.36 -12.17
C CYS A 479 -22.76 17.63 -11.58
N TRP A 480 -23.03 18.90 -11.27
CA TRP A 480 -24.26 19.36 -10.66
C TRP A 480 -25.24 19.94 -11.69
N THR A 481 -26.51 19.53 -11.62
CA THR A 481 -27.60 20.03 -12.48
C THR A 481 -28.66 20.82 -11.69
N GLY A 482 -28.44 21.02 -10.40
CA GLY A 482 -29.34 21.77 -9.53
C GLY A 482 -29.35 23.28 -9.82
N PRO A 483 -30.15 24.05 -9.06
CA PRO A 483 -30.39 25.48 -9.35
C PRO A 483 -29.18 26.39 -9.13
N ASN A 484 -28.23 25.99 -8.29
CA ASN A 484 -27.00 26.74 -8.01
C ASN A 484 -25.87 26.35 -8.97
N ASN A 485 -24.90 27.25 -9.17
CA ASN A 485 -23.73 27.01 -10.02
C ASN A 485 -22.68 26.12 -9.33
N GLY A 486 -23.06 24.87 -9.07
CA GLY A 486 -22.27 23.89 -8.33
C GLY A 486 -22.71 23.69 -6.87
N SER A 487 -22.06 22.75 -6.20
CA SER A 487 -22.31 22.36 -4.81
C SER A 487 -21.07 21.70 -4.20
N VAL A 488 -20.88 21.73 -2.87
CA VAL A 488 -19.60 21.36 -2.23
C VAL A 488 -19.78 20.48 -0.99
N ASP A 489 -18.69 19.79 -0.63
CA ASP A 489 -18.55 19.06 0.64
C ASP A 489 -19.64 17.99 0.87
N HIS A 490 -19.99 17.26 -0.18
CA HIS A 490 -20.97 16.18 -0.10
C HIS A 490 -20.35 14.92 0.50
N ASN A 491 -20.96 14.44 1.58
CA ASN A 491 -20.72 13.09 2.05
C ASN A 491 -21.34 12.08 1.09
N TRP A 492 -20.77 10.89 1.03
CA TRP A 492 -21.15 9.80 0.17
C TRP A 492 -20.73 8.46 0.77
N HIS A 493 -21.63 7.48 0.63
CA HIS A 493 -21.54 6.20 1.29
C HIS A 493 -22.11 5.08 0.42
N VAL A 494 -21.64 3.85 0.60
CA VAL A 494 -22.41 2.67 0.16
C VAL A 494 -23.46 2.36 1.22
N HIS A 495 -24.71 2.17 0.80
CA HIS A 495 -25.82 1.84 1.69
C HIS A 495 -26.20 0.35 1.63
N SER A 496 -26.88 -0.12 2.67
CA SER A 496 -27.11 -1.54 2.93
C SER A 496 -28.22 -2.21 2.12
N LYS A 497 -29.13 -1.44 1.49
CA LYS A 497 -30.23 -1.97 0.68
C LYS A 497 -30.19 -1.45 -0.74
N ALA A 498 -30.28 -2.36 -1.71
CA ALA A 498 -30.39 -2.03 -3.12
C ALA A 498 -31.63 -1.18 -3.42
N LEU A 499 -31.48 -0.21 -4.32
CA LEU A 499 -32.61 0.50 -4.91
C LEU A 499 -33.40 -0.44 -5.81
N ALA A 500 -34.73 -0.34 -5.76
CA ALA A 500 -35.58 -0.97 -6.76
C ALA A 500 -35.29 -0.39 -8.16
N PRO A 501 -35.38 -1.20 -9.23
CA PRO A 501 -35.18 -0.70 -10.59
C PRO A 501 -36.06 0.52 -10.89
N GLY A 502 -35.46 1.62 -11.35
CA GLY A 502 -36.16 2.87 -11.68
C GLY A 502 -36.57 3.74 -10.49
N SER A 503 -36.26 3.34 -9.24
CA SER A 503 -36.53 4.17 -8.07
C SER A 503 -35.46 5.25 -7.88
N ALA A 504 -35.91 6.47 -7.62
CA ALA A 504 -35.07 7.58 -7.15
C ALA A 504 -35.20 7.82 -5.63
N ASP A 505 -35.93 6.94 -4.91
CA ASP A 505 -36.12 7.08 -3.46
C ASP A 505 -34.88 6.61 -2.69
N CYS A 506 -33.99 7.55 -2.41
CA CYS A 506 -32.78 7.29 -1.66
C CYS A 506 -33.03 6.96 -0.19
N ILE A 507 -34.22 7.17 0.37
CA ILE A 507 -34.53 6.81 1.77
C ILE A 507 -34.63 5.28 1.90
N SER A 508 -35.14 4.61 0.86
CA SER A 508 -35.32 3.15 0.83
C SER A 508 -34.02 2.33 0.98
N THR A 509 -32.85 2.95 0.77
CA THR A 509 -31.54 2.27 0.77
C THR A 509 -31.03 1.86 2.16
N GLY A 510 -31.75 2.19 3.24
CA GLY A 510 -31.34 1.85 4.61
C GLY A 510 -30.15 2.69 5.11
N GLY A 511 -29.43 2.20 6.12
CA GLY A 511 -28.22 2.84 6.64
C GLY A 511 -26.97 2.49 5.84
N HIS A 512 -25.80 2.96 6.29
CA HIS A 512 -24.51 2.65 5.69
C HIS A 512 -24.24 1.14 5.67
N TYR A 513 -23.49 0.69 4.67
CA TYR A 513 -23.09 -0.70 4.56
C TYR A 513 -21.96 -0.99 5.56
N ASP A 514 -22.27 -1.80 6.57
CA ASP A 514 -21.30 -2.17 7.61
C ASP A 514 -21.32 -3.68 7.88
N PRO A 515 -20.62 -4.48 7.06
CA PRO A 515 -20.55 -5.93 7.22
C PRO A 515 -19.75 -6.33 8.47
N HIS A 516 -18.93 -5.42 9.01
CA HIS A 516 -18.09 -5.66 10.18
C HIS A 516 -18.78 -5.23 11.48
N ARG A 517 -19.87 -4.46 11.44
CA ARG A 517 -20.57 -3.96 12.63
C ARG A 517 -19.61 -3.17 13.53
N VAL A 518 -18.87 -2.24 12.94
CA VAL A 518 -17.91 -1.41 13.67
C VAL A 518 -18.62 -0.55 14.71
N ALA A 519 -17.94 -0.26 15.81
CA ALA A 519 -18.53 0.51 16.90
C ALA A 519 -18.66 1.99 16.52
N HIS A 520 -19.91 2.47 16.40
CA HIS A 520 -20.23 3.86 16.13
C HIS A 520 -20.33 4.68 17.44
N ASN A 521 -19.21 4.78 18.16
CA ASN A 521 -19.08 5.56 19.39
C ASN A 521 -18.63 7.01 19.09
N PRO A 522 -18.63 7.93 20.07
CA PRO A 522 -18.23 9.34 19.85
C PRO A 522 -16.78 9.55 19.36
N VAL A 523 -15.94 8.51 19.37
CA VAL A 523 -14.57 8.59 18.83
C VAL A 523 -14.46 8.09 17.39
N TYR A 524 -15.55 7.56 16.81
CA TYR A 524 -15.61 7.11 15.41
C TYR A 524 -15.09 8.15 14.43
N GLU A 525 -15.60 9.37 14.52
CA GLU A 525 -15.27 10.47 13.61
C GLU A 525 -13.79 10.88 13.68
N CYS A 526 -13.11 10.65 14.80
CA CYS A 526 -11.69 10.99 14.97
C CYS A 526 -10.74 9.84 14.60
N GLU A 527 -11.22 8.60 14.62
CA GLU A 527 -10.40 7.40 14.46
C GLU A 527 -10.55 6.76 13.08
N CYS A 528 -11.76 6.78 12.50
CA CYS A 528 -11.96 6.36 11.11
C CYS A 528 -11.20 7.31 10.19
N SER A 529 -10.37 6.75 9.31
CA SER A 529 -9.56 7.54 8.37
C SER A 529 -9.05 6.67 7.23
N ALA A 530 -8.53 7.31 6.19
CA ALA A 530 -7.82 6.67 5.09
C ALA A 530 -6.69 5.72 5.53
N ARG A 531 -6.03 6.03 6.67
CA ARG A 531 -4.92 5.24 7.25
C ARG A 531 -5.37 4.19 8.25
N ALA A 532 -6.61 4.27 8.73
CA ALA A 532 -7.23 3.28 9.60
C ALA A 532 -8.53 2.76 8.96
N PRO A 533 -8.48 2.16 7.76
CA PRO A 533 -9.69 1.82 7.02
C PRO A 533 -10.56 0.79 7.75
N TRP A 534 -9.96 -0.11 8.53
CA TRP A 534 -10.66 -1.13 9.33
C TRP A 534 -11.34 -0.57 10.59
N ARG A 535 -11.12 0.71 10.91
CA ARG A 535 -11.85 1.45 11.94
C ARG A 535 -13.21 1.96 11.43
N CYS A 536 -13.36 2.04 10.12
CA CYS A 536 -14.50 2.62 9.43
C CYS A 536 -15.55 1.58 9.07
N GLU A 537 -16.79 2.03 8.95
CA GLU A 537 -17.81 1.27 8.22
C GLU A 537 -17.31 1.05 6.79
N ALA A 538 -17.47 -0.15 6.23
CA ALA A 538 -17.00 -0.42 4.87
C ALA A 538 -17.65 0.52 3.84
N GLY A 539 -18.90 0.92 4.09
CA GLY A 539 -19.65 1.88 3.29
C GLY A 539 -19.29 3.35 3.52
N ASP A 540 -18.49 3.71 4.53
CA ASP A 540 -18.07 5.10 4.77
C ASP A 540 -16.90 5.48 3.87
N LEU A 541 -17.24 6.03 2.70
CA LEU A 541 -16.28 6.43 1.68
C LEU A 541 -15.78 7.85 1.92
N SER A 542 -16.59 8.74 2.48
CA SER A 542 -16.20 10.15 2.69
C SER A 542 -15.07 10.30 3.69
N THR A 543 -15.15 9.61 4.84
CA THR A 543 -14.11 9.69 5.85
C THR A 543 -12.81 9.03 5.38
N ARG A 544 -12.89 8.05 4.47
CA ARG A 544 -11.72 7.33 3.94
C ARG A 544 -11.11 7.96 2.69
N MET A 545 -11.91 8.62 1.88
CA MET A 545 -11.55 9.06 0.52
C MET A 545 -11.80 10.55 0.26
N SER A 546 -12.25 11.32 1.25
CA SER A 546 -12.72 12.71 1.13
C SER A 546 -14.15 12.84 0.61
N THR A 547 -14.78 13.96 0.99
CA THR A 547 -16.03 14.45 0.40
C THR A 547 -15.85 14.85 -1.06
N MET A 548 -16.98 15.00 -1.76
CA MET A 548 -17.00 15.43 -3.17
C MET A 548 -17.57 16.83 -3.32
N SER A 549 -17.04 17.57 -4.29
CA SER A 549 -17.58 18.85 -4.74
C SER A 549 -17.91 18.76 -6.23
N PHE A 550 -18.99 19.42 -6.63
CA PHE A 550 -19.58 19.30 -7.95
C PHE A 550 -19.63 20.66 -8.63
N PRO A 551 -18.88 20.90 -9.71
CA PRO A 551 -19.09 22.06 -10.57
C PRO A 551 -20.42 21.92 -11.32
N SER A 552 -20.91 23.03 -11.86
CA SER A 552 -22.06 22.97 -12.76
C SER A 552 -21.75 22.16 -14.00
N CYS A 553 -22.69 21.32 -14.42
CA CYS A 553 -22.59 20.57 -15.67
C CYS A 553 -22.47 21.45 -16.92
N SER A 554 -22.87 22.73 -16.84
CA SER A 554 -22.67 23.69 -17.94
C SER A 554 -21.22 24.14 -18.08
N GLU A 555 -20.40 23.98 -17.04
CA GLU A 555 -19.00 24.41 -17.02
C GLU A 555 -18.06 23.24 -17.27
N THR A 556 -18.14 22.20 -16.42
CA THR A 556 -17.22 21.06 -16.48
C THR A 556 -17.75 19.87 -15.67
N VAL A 557 -17.00 18.77 -15.69
CA VAL A 557 -17.21 17.58 -14.88
C VAL A 557 -16.09 17.49 -13.85
N ALA A 558 -16.43 17.37 -12.57
CA ALA A 558 -15.44 17.03 -11.55
C ALA A 558 -14.94 15.61 -11.78
N ARG A 559 -13.61 15.47 -11.76
CA ARG A 559 -12.92 14.18 -11.87
C ARG A 559 -12.15 13.92 -10.59
N TYR A 560 -12.38 12.76 -9.97
CA TYR A 560 -11.64 12.30 -8.79
C TYR A 560 -11.12 10.89 -9.02
N HIS A 561 -10.01 10.59 -8.36
CA HIS A 561 -9.51 9.23 -8.23
C HIS A 561 -9.08 8.97 -6.80
N PHE A 562 -9.62 7.89 -6.23
CA PHE A 562 -9.27 7.41 -4.90
C PHE A 562 -8.84 5.95 -4.94
N SER A 563 -8.09 5.55 -3.92
CA SER A 563 -7.69 4.17 -3.72
C SER A 563 -7.73 3.83 -2.23
N GLY A 564 -7.86 2.55 -1.88
CA GLY A 564 -7.79 2.10 -0.50
C GLY A 564 -8.42 0.74 -0.29
N SER A 565 -8.36 0.22 0.94
CA SER A 565 -8.89 -1.09 1.32
C SER A 565 -10.26 -1.00 1.99
N ASN A 566 -10.77 -2.10 2.56
CA ASN A 566 -12.07 -2.18 3.24
C ASN A 566 -13.28 -1.81 2.35
N LEU A 567 -13.27 -2.22 1.08
CA LEU A 567 -14.43 -2.17 0.17
C LEU A 567 -14.34 -3.30 -0.86
N ALA A 568 -14.99 -4.43 -0.58
CA ALA A 568 -14.91 -5.59 -1.47
C ALA A 568 -15.87 -5.46 -2.66
N LEU A 569 -15.41 -5.80 -3.87
CA LEU A 569 -16.24 -5.94 -5.07
C LEU A 569 -16.59 -7.41 -5.37
N SER A 570 -15.93 -8.37 -4.73
CA SER A 570 -16.20 -9.80 -4.83
C SER A 570 -16.36 -10.44 -3.45
N GLY A 571 -16.82 -11.69 -3.43
CA GLY A 571 -17.07 -12.42 -2.18
C GLY A 571 -18.33 -11.99 -1.42
N PRO A 572 -18.53 -12.50 -0.19
CA PRO A 572 -19.78 -12.35 0.59
C PRO A 572 -20.08 -10.92 1.01
N THR A 573 -19.07 -10.06 1.10
CA THR A 573 -19.22 -8.65 1.47
C THR A 573 -19.12 -7.72 0.26
N SER A 574 -19.37 -8.26 -0.95
CA SER A 574 -19.34 -7.46 -2.17
C SER A 574 -20.37 -6.33 -2.11
N VAL A 575 -19.96 -5.13 -2.49
CA VAL A 575 -20.86 -3.97 -2.65
C VAL A 575 -21.52 -3.90 -4.02
N ILE A 576 -21.24 -4.83 -4.93
CA ILE A 576 -21.94 -4.91 -6.22
C ILE A 576 -23.43 -5.16 -5.97
N GLY A 577 -24.28 -4.32 -6.58
CA GLY A 577 -25.73 -4.30 -6.40
C GLY A 577 -26.21 -3.36 -5.29
N LEU A 578 -25.33 -2.90 -4.40
CA LEU A 578 -25.65 -1.91 -3.38
C LEU A 578 -25.52 -0.48 -3.91
N PRO A 579 -26.27 0.49 -3.37
CA PRO A 579 -26.23 1.86 -3.87
C PRO A 579 -25.13 2.69 -3.23
N ILE A 580 -24.49 3.52 -4.06
CA ILE A 580 -23.80 4.71 -3.57
C ILE A 580 -24.86 5.79 -3.37
N VAL A 581 -24.87 6.39 -2.19
CA VAL A 581 -25.73 7.52 -1.81
C VAL A 581 -24.85 8.73 -1.61
N ILE A 582 -25.27 9.86 -2.17
CA ILE A 582 -24.67 11.18 -2.00
C ILE A 582 -25.60 11.98 -1.10
N HIS A 583 -25.04 12.57 -0.05
CA HIS A 583 -25.73 13.41 0.91
C HIS A 583 -25.71 14.88 0.48
N ASP A 584 -26.50 15.70 1.14
CA ASP A 584 -26.60 17.14 0.86
C ASP A 584 -25.30 17.87 1.23
N ALA A 585 -25.17 19.11 0.75
CA ALA A 585 -23.94 19.88 0.82
C ALA A 585 -23.48 20.14 2.26
N HIS A 586 -22.23 20.57 2.43
CA HIS A 586 -21.68 21.02 3.71
C HIS A 586 -21.75 19.95 4.81
N TYR A 587 -21.36 18.72 4.50
CA TYR A 587 -21.29 17.60 5.44
C TYR A 587 -22.63 17.23 6.08
N THR A 588 -23.76 17.64 5.49
CA THR A 588 -25.08 17.41 6.09
C THR A 588 -25.60 16.00 5.82
N GLY A 589 -26.60 15.57 6.60
CA GLY A 589 -27.14 14.21 6.58
C GLY A 589 -28.22 13.87 5.53
N PRO A 590 -29.03 14.80 4.98
CA PRO A 590 -30.06 14.46 3.99
C PRO A 590 -29.46 13.82 2.73
N ARG A 591 -30.23 12.97 2.02
CA ARG A 591 -29.78 12.27 0.80
C ARG A 591 -30.26 13.02 -0.43
N VAL A 592 -29.39 13.26 -1.40
CA VAL A 592 -29.72 14.04 -2.62
C VAL A 592 -29.63 13.24 -3.91
N ALA A 593 -28.82 12.20 -3.95
CA ALA A 593 -28.72 11.31 -5.11
C ALA A 593 -28.30 9.90 -4.68
N CYS A 594 -28.72 8.89 -5.43
CA CYS A 594 -28.34 7.51 -5.16
C CYS A 594 -28.41 6.66 -6.43
N ALA A 595 -27.53 5.67 -6.54
CA ALA A 595 -27.51 4.74 -7.66
C ALA A 595 -26.85 3.41 -7.28
N ASN A 596 -27.45 2.29 -7.69
CA ASN A 596 -26.88 0.95 -7.50
C ASN A 596 -25.56 0.80 -8.26
N ILE A 597 -24.56 0.18 -7.63
CA ILE A 597 -23.31 -0.22 -8.27
C ILE A 597 -23.59 -1.45 -9.15
N GLN A 598 -23.68 -1.27 -10.46
CA GLN A 598 -23.91 -2.35 -11.40
C GLN A 598 -22.59 -2.90 -11.93
N ARG A 599 -22.46 -4.22 -12.03
CA ARG A 599 -21.28 -4.84 -12.65
C ARG A 599 -21.22 -4.49 -14.14
N VAL A 600 -20.04 -4.09 -14.63
CA VAL A 600 -19.81 -3.67 -16.03
C VAL A 600 -18.63 -4.36 -16.70
#